data_AF-A0A521TSF9-F1
#
_entry.id   AF-A0A521TSF9-F1
#
_cell.length_a   1.000
_cell.length_b   1.000
_cell.length_c   1.000
_cell.angle_alpha   90.00
_cell.angle_beta   90.00
_cell.angle_gamma   90.00
#
_symmetry.space_group_name_H-M   'P 1'
#
loop_
_entity.id
_entity.type
_entity.pdbx_description
1 polymer ?
#
loop_
_entity_poly.entity_id
_entity_poly.type
_entity_poly.pdbx_seq_one_letter_code
_entity_poly.pdbx_strand_id
1 'polypeptide(L)'
;MKLFVDEDTGASVGRALRQVGVDCALVARDGFVTPGTPDIEWIPRITRENRLILSRNSQMLAPRFERQILIENKAALVLLPQHLSALALLRLILSRWDCLELAWQTETRPFAFRVALNGHLKREDLSLDSVRHRSSAAPRRPRVRRLRTARGKNQMVENDWISDVDDRHGVGESEAVRDQVALALAAEEIADAIRKLHVRDGIDDVFGKLPVVAADEDEADRL
;
A
#
# COMPACT_ATOMS: atom_id res chain seq x y z
N MET A 1 -4.32 7.81 -19.48
CA MET A 1 -4.09 8.51 -18.18
C MET A 1 -2.60 8.80 -18.01
N LYS A 2 -2.18 9.95 -17.48
CA LYS A 2 -0.76 10.23 -17.17
C LYS A 2 -0.50 10.03 -15.68
N LEU A 3 0.61 9.40 -15.33
CA LEU A 3 0.97 9.09 -13.95
C LEU A 3 2.17 9.94 -13.47
N PHE A 4 2.24 10.15 -12.16
CA PHE A 4 3.43 10.53 -11.43
C PHE A 4 3.61 9.55 -10.28
N VAL A 5 4.79 8.95 -10.17
CA VAL A 5 5.14 8.01 -9.10
C VAL A 5 6.05 8.75 -8.12
N ASP A 6 5.50 8.94 -6.92
CA ASP A 6 6.16 9.58 -5.79
C ASP A 6 7.43 8.81 -5.35
N GLU A 7 8.35 9.50 -4.69
CA GLU A 7 9.63 8.97 -4.21
C GLU A 7 9.40 7.72 -3.36
N ASP A 8 8.46 7.82 -2.41
CA ASP A 8 8.13 6.72 -1.52
C ASP A 8 7.57 5.52 -2.24
N THR A 9 6.96 5.64 -3.41
CA THR A 9 6.44 4.48 -4.18
C THR A 9 7.57 3.67 -4.80
N GLY A 10 8.74 4.29 -5.03
CA GLY A 10 9.93 3.66 -5.58
C GLY A 10 10.00 3.72 -7.11
N ALA A 11 11.20 4.04 -7.62
CA ALA A 11 11.43 4.25 -9.05
C ALA A 11 11.21 2.99 -9.91
N SER A 12 11.37 1.79 -9.35
CA SER A 12 11.20 0.52 -10.08
C SER A 12 9.77 0.34 -10.60
N VAL A 13 8.75 0.72 -9.81
CA VAL A 13 7.35 0.60 -10.21
C VAL A 13 7.05 1.47 -11.41
N GLY A 14 7.45 2.75 -11.38
CA GLY A 14 7.19 3.62 -12.52
C GLY A 14 8.08 3.35 -13.74
N ARG A 15 9.29 2.79 -13.56
CA ARG A 15 10.08 2.25 -14.70
C ARG A 15 9.36 1.10 -15.38
N ALA A 16 8.82 0.15 -14.62
CA ALA A 16 8.04 -0.96 -15.17
C ALA A 16 6.76 -0.47 -15.89
N LEU A 17 6.05 0.51 -15.31
CA LEU A 17 4.89 1.12 -15.97
C LEU A 17 5.26 1.80 -17.31
N ARG A 18 6.41 2.48 -17.39
CA ARG A 18 6.90 3.04 -18.66
C ARG A 18 7.15 1.98 -19.73
N GLN A 19 7.70 0.83 -19.34
CA GLN A 19 7.99 -0.27 -20.28
C GLN A 19 6.73 -0.85 -20.92
N VAL A 20 5.58 -0.78 -20.25
CA VAL A 20 4.28 -1.16 -20.81
C VAL A 20 3.55 0.00 -21.49
N GLY A 21 4.24 1.11 -21.77
CA GLY A 21 3.73 2.24 -22.55
C GLY A 21 2.96 3.30 -21.76
N VAL A 22 2.96 3.25 -20.43
CA VAL A 22 2.28 4.26 -19.60
C VAL A 22 3.14 5.54 -19.51
N ASP A 23 2.55 6.70 -19.82
CA ASP A 23 3.18 8.01 -19.58
C ASP A 23 3.29 8.27 -18.07
N CYS A 24 4.42 7.88 -17.51
CA CYS A 24 4.72 7.98 -16.09
C CYS A 24 5.90 8.94 -15.86
N ALA A 25 5.72 9.94 -15.01
CA ALA A 25 6.80 10.76 -14.48
C ALA A 25 7.30 10.16 -13.16
N LEU A 26 8.60 10.28 -12.91
CA LEU A 26 9.29 9.67 -11.76
C LEU A 26 10.10 10.73 -11.04
N VAL A 27 10.25 10.55 -9.72
CA VAL A 27 11.31 11.24 -8.96
C VAL A 27 12.67 10.64 -9.36
N ALA A 28 13.58 11.48 -9.84
CA ALA A 28 14.92 11.09 -10.28
C ALA A 28 15.89 12.27 -10.16
N ARG A 29 17.20 12.01 -9.97
CA ARG A 29 18.21 13.07 -9.74
C ARG A 29 18.26 14.12 -10.84
N ASP A 30 18.07 13.71 -12.09
CA ASP A 30 18.04 14.58 -13.27
C ASP A 30 16.61 14.67 -13.85
N GLY A 31 15.60 14.37 -13.03
CA GLY A 31 14.20 14.28 -13.42
C GLY A 31 13.44 15.59 -13.26
N PHE A 32 12.16 15.55 -13.66
CA PHE A 32 11.21 16.65 -13.51
C PHE A 32 10.99 17.05 -12.03
N VAL A 33 11.06 16.06 -11.14
CA VAL A 33 11.08 16.22 -9.69
C VAL A 33 12.30 15.47 -9.18
N THR A 34 13.09 16.12 -8.34
CA THR A 34 14.30 15.54 -7.74
C THR A 34 14.00 14.95 -6.36
N PRO A 35 14.76 13.93 -5.91
CA PRO A 35 14.59 13.38 -4.57
C PRO A 35 14.65 14.46 -3.48
N GLY A 36 13.76 14.38 -2.49
CA GLY A 36 13.67 15.35 -1.39
C GLY A 36 13.09 16.72 -1.75
N THR A 37 12.58 16.92 -2.97
CA THR A 37 11.83 18.14 -3.30
C THR A 37 10.59 18.24 -2.39
N PRO A 38 10.35 19.39 -1.73
CA PRO A 38 9.19 19.56 -0.84
C PRO A 38 7.85 19.49 -1.57
N ASP A 39 6.80 18.98 -0.90
CA ASP A 39 5.43 18.84 -1.41
C ASP A 39 4.86 20.14 -1.99
N ILE A 40 5.13 21.27 -1.34
CA ILE A 40 4.72 22.60 -1.78
C ILE A 40 5.29 22.97 -3.16
N GLU A 41 6.41 22.38 -3.55
CA GLU A 41 7.07 22.68 -4.82
C GLU A 41 6.68 21.71 -5.94
N TRP A 42 6.64 20.41 -5.65
CA TRP A 42 6.41 19.41 -6.70
C TRP A 42 4.93 19.18 -7.00
N ILE A 43 4.03 19.22 -6.00
CA ILE A 43 2.60 18.98 -6.24
C ILE A 43 2.04 19.95 -7.28
N PRO A 44 2.25 21.28 -7.19
CA PRO A 44 1.76 22.22 -8.20
C PRO A 44 2.28 21.94 -9.61
N ARG A 45 3.51 21.42 -9.74
CA ARG A 45 4.11 21.11 -11.04
C ARG A 45 3.44 19.88 -11.65
N ILE A 46 3.23 18.84 -10.85
CA ILE A 46 2.61 17.58 -11.28
C ILE A 46 1.13 17.76 -11.63
N THR A 47 0.41 18.59 -10.88
CA THR A 47 -1.00 18.88 -11.18
C THR A 47 -1.16 19.71 -12.45
N ARG A 48 -0.25 20.66 -12.72
CA ARG A 48 -0.21 21.42 -13.99
C ARG A 48 -0.01 20.52 -15.22
N GLU A 49 0.77 19.45 -15.08
CA GLU A 49 0.96 18.43 -16.11
C GLU A 49 -0.23 17.46 -16.24
N ASN A 50 -1.30 17.68 -15.47
CA ASN A 50 -2.50 16.85 -15.40
C ASN A 50 -2.14 15.36 -15.22
N ARG A 51 -1.40 15.04 -14.15
CA ARG A 51 -0.98 13.68 -13.79
C ARG A 51 -1.70 13.16 -12.54
N LEU A 52 -1.86 11.83 -12.44
CA LEU A 52 -2.34 11.11 -11.26
C LEU A 52 -1.15 10.79 -10.37
N ILE A 53 -1.19 11.23 -9.12
CA ILE A 53 -0.13 10.98 -8.15
C ILE A 53 -0.34 9.60 -7.54
N LEU A 54 0.67 8.74 -7.63
CA LEU A 54 0.74 7.45 -6.93
C LEU A 54 1.74 7.58 -5.78
N SER A 55 1.25 7.54 -4.55
CA SER A 55 2.09 7.69 -3.34
C SER A 55 1.81 6.61 -2.31
N ARG A 56 2.85 6.19 -1.58
CA ARG A 56 2.71 5.37 -0.36
C ARG A 56 2.64 6.23 0.91
N ASN A 57 2.86 7.53 0.79
CA ASN A 57 2.87 8.46 1.91
C ASN A 57 1.45 8.92 2.28
N SER A 58 0.76 8.13 3.09
CA SER A 58 -0.55 8.56 3.61
C SER A 58 -0.47 9.71 4.61
N GLN A 59 0.73 10.04 5.11
CA GLN A 59 0.90 11.18 6.00
C GLN A 59 0.65 12.51 5.27
N MET A 60 0.77 12.56 3.94
CA MET A 60 0.42 13.74 3.13
C MET A 60 -1.02 14.26 3.35
N LEU A 61 -1.91 13.40 3.82
CA LEU A 61 -3.28 13.78 4.13
C LEU A 61 -3.46 14.28 5.56
N ALA A 62 -2.52 14.04 6.48
CA ALA A 62 -2.69 14.33 7.89
C ALA A 62 -2.45 15.82 8.26
N PRO A 63 -1.33 16.46 7.86
CA PRO A 63 -1.14 17.88 8.08
C PRO A 63 -2.15 18.70 7.30
N ARG A 64 -2.77 19.66 7.98
CA ARG A 64 -3.72 20.61 7.36
C ARG A 64 -3.08 21.36 6.19
N PHE A 65 -1.80 21.70 6.31
CA PHE A 65 -1.05 22.44 5.29
C PHE A 65 -0.81 21.62 4.01
N GLU A 66 -0.35 20.37 4.13
CA GLU A 66 -0.15 19.49 2.97
C GLU A 66 -1.48 19.18 2.25
N ARG A 67 -2.55 18.95 3.04
CA ARG A 67 -3.89 18.79 2.50
C ARG A 67 -4.36 20.03 1.74
N GLN A 68 -4.09 21.23 2.28
CA GLN A 68 -4.41 22.49 1.60
C GLN A 68 -3.71 22.58 0.24
N ILE A 69 -2.43 22.19 0.15
CA ILE A 69 -1.68 22.18 -1.11
C ILE A 69 -2.36 21.27 -2.14
N LEU A 70 -2.80 20.07 -1.75
CA LEU A 70 -3.52 19.15 -2.64
C LEU A 70 -4.84 19.76 -3.14
N ILE A 71 -5.59 20.44 -2.26
CA ILE A 71 -6.87 21.06 -2.61
C ILE A 71 -6.69 22.23 -3.58
N GLU A 72 -5.83 23.19 -3.24
CA GLU A 72 -5.61 24.40 -4.02
C GLU A 72 -5.10 24.09 -5.43
N ASN A 73 -4.27 23.06 -5.54
CA ASN A 73 -3.69 22.64 -6.80
C ASN A 73 -4.56 21.61 -7.56
N LYS A 74 -5.78 21.32 -7.08
CA LYS A 74 -6.71 20.37 -7.69
C LYS A 74 -6.05 19.00 -7.96
N ALA A 75 -5.33 18.47 -6.98
CA ALA A 75 -4.59 17.24 -7.12
C ALA A 75 -5.50 16.01 -7.27
N ALA A 76 -5.04 15.04 -8.06
CA ALA A 76 -5.61 13.69 -8.11
C ALA A 76 -4.59 12.74 -7.49
N LEU A 77 -4.96 12.09 -6.39
CA LEU A 77 -4.07 11.28 -5.57
C LEU A 77 -4.63 9.87 -5.39
N VAL A 78 -3.75 8.88 -5.50
CA VAL A 78 -4.03 7.49 -5.14
C VAL A 78 -2.96 7.03 -4.15
N LEU A 79 -3.40 6.71 -2.95
CA LEU A 79 -2.61 6.17 -1.87
C LEU A 79 -2.51 4.64 -1.99
N LEU A 80 -1.28 4.17 -2.04
CA LEU A 80 -0.92 2.77 -2.19
C LEU A 80 -0.50 2.16 -0.84
N PRO A 81 -0.67 0.83 -0.64
CA PRO A 81 -0.22 0.17 0.58
C PRO A 81 1.30 0.28 0.81
N GLN A 82 1.72 0.55 2.04
CA GLN A 82 3.14 0.78 2.37
C GLN A 82 4.00 -0.49 2.34
N HIS A 83 3.44 -1.62 2.78
CA HIS A 83 4.21 -2.86 3.05
C HIS A 83 4.28 -3.82 1.87
N LEU A 84 3.97 -3.39 0.66
CA LEU A 84 4.07 -4.22 -0.53
C LEU A 84 5.43 -4.10 -1.20
N SER A 85 5.92 -5.23 -1.72
CA SER A 85 7.08 -5.25 -2.63
C SER A 85 6.74 -4.52 -3.93
N ALA A 86 7.75 -4.08 -4.67
CA ALA A 86 7.55 -3.39 -5.96
C ALA A 86 6.73 -4.24 -6.96
N LEU A 87 6.99 -5.55 -7.01
CA LEU A 87 6.23 -6.47 -7.87
C LEU A 87 4.78 -6.60 -7.42
N ALA A 88 4.53 -6.79 -6.11
CA ALA A 88 3.17 -6.87 -5.59
C ALA A 88 2.40 -5.56 -5.81
N LEU A 89 3.09 -4.42 -5.71
CA LEU A 89 2.50 -3.12 -5.95
C LEU A 89 2.17 -2.89 -7.42
N LEU A 90 3.06 -3.28 -8.33
CA LEU A 90 2.80 -3.23 -9.77
C LEU A 90 1.59 -4.11 -10.12
N ARG A 91 1.52 -5.32 -9.56
CA ARG A 91 0.36 -6.23 -9.74
C ARG A 91 -0.94 -5.58 -9.26
N LEU A 92 -0.91 -4.95 -8.08
CA LEU A 92 -2.07 -4.24 -7.53
C LEU A 92 -2.53 -3.07 -8.41
N ILE A 93 -1.58 -2.29 -8.94
CA ILE A 93 -1.88 -1.16 -9.83
C ILE A 93 -2.51 -1.68 -11.13
N LEU A 94 -1.92 -2.71 -11.74
CA LEU A 94 -2.40 -3.26 -13.01
C LEU A 94 -3.75 -3.96 -12.85
N SER A 95 -3.99 -4.71 -11.77
CA SER A 95 -5.28 -5.36 -11.53
C SER A 95 -6.43 -4.38 -11.28
N ARG A 96 -6.11 -3.13 -10.92
CA ARG A 96 -7.07 -2.05 -10.69
C ARG A 96 -6.98 -0.93 -11.72
N TRP A 97 -6.33 -1.19 -12.86
CA TRP A 97 -6.11 -0.19 -13.90
C TRP A 97 -7.41 0.47 -14.36
N ASP A 98 -8.43 -0.32 -14.70
CA ASP A 98 -9.73 0.18 -15.16
C ASP A 98 -10.42 1.05 -14.09
N CYS A 99 -10.29 0.68 -12.81
CA CYS A 99 -10.84 1.47 -11.71
C CYS A 99 -10.12 2.82 -11.57
N LEU A 100 -8.79 2.84 -11.73
CA LEU A 100 -7.99 4.06 -11.68
C LEU A 100 -8.30 4.97 -12.87
N GLU A 101 -8.47 4.41 -14.07
CA GLU A 101 -8.87 5.16 -15.26
C GLU A 101 -10.30 5.71 -15.15
N LEU A 102 -11.24 4.92 -14.63
CA LEU A 102 -12.59 5.38 -14.40
C LEU A 102 -12.59 6.55 -13.42
N ALA A 103 -11.94 6.41 -12.27
CA ALA A 103 -11.81 7.49 -11.29
C ALA A 103 -11.16 8.74 -11.92
N TRP A 104 -10.11 8.56 -12.73
CA TRP A 104 -9.45 9.66 -13.44
C TRP A 104 -10.39 10.44 -14.36
N GLN A 105 -11.33 9.75 -15.03
CA GLN A 105 -12.25 10.33 -15.99
C GLN A 105 -13.48 10.95 -15.35
N THR A 106 -13.98 10.36 -14.26
CA THR A 106 -15.29 10.72 -13.69
C THR A 106 -15.21 11.58 -12.44
N GLU A 107 -14.10 11.55 -11.70
CA GLU A 107 -13.99 12.27 -10.43
C GLU A 107 -13.53 13.71 -10.63
N THR A 108 -14.32 14.63 -10.07
CA THR A 108 -13.95 16.05 -10.03
C THR A 108 -12.79 16.26 -9.08
N ARG A 109 -11.76 16.95 -9.55
CA ARG A 109 -10.58 17.32 -8.74
C ARG A 109 -10.90 18.45 -7.75
N PRO A 110 -10.27 18.45 -6.56
CA PRO A 110 -9.31 17.47 -6.06
C PRO A 110 -9.98 16.17 -5.60
N PHE A 111 -9.29 15.04 -5.75
CA PHE A 111 -9.73 13.77 -5.16
C PHE A 111 -8.56 12.96 -4.64
N ALA A 112 -8.84 12.15 -3.62
CA ALA A 112 -7.92 11.16 -3.10
C ALA A 112 -8.64 9.82 -2.91
N PHE A 113 -7.99 8.73 -3.35
CA PHE A 113 -8.41 7.36 -3.06
C PHE A 113 -7.29 6.62 -2.34
N ARG A 114 -7.66 5.66 -1.50
CA ARG A 114 -6.77 4.64 -0.97
C ARG A 114 -7.11 3.31 -1.61
N VAL A 115 -6.09 2.62 -2.10
CA VAL A 115 -6.21 1.23 -2.56
C VAL A 115 -5.92 0.31 -1.39
N ALA A 116 -6.90 -0.50 -1.01
CA ALA A 116 -6.73 -1.57 -0.03
C ALA A 116 -5.89 -2.72 -0.60
N LEU A 117 -5.43 -3.65 0.26
CA LEU A 117 -4.63 -4.80 -0.18
C LEU A 117 -5.39 -5.71 -1.16
N ASN A 118 -6.71 -5.84 -0.99
CA ASN A 118 -7.60 -6.54 -1.92
C ASN A 118 -7.92 -5.72 -3.20
N GLY A 119 -7.38 -4.50 -3.32
CA GLY A 119 -7.58 -3.62 -4.46
C GLY A 119 -8.87 -2.81 -4.44
N HIS A 120 -9.67 -2.86 -3.36
CA HIS A 120 -10.81 -1.96 -3.22
C HIS A 120 -10.35 -0.50 -3.13
N LEU A 121 -10.94 0.39 -3.93
CA LEU A 121 -10.71 1.83 -3.88
C LEU A 121 -11.64 2.47 -2.85
N LYS A 122 -11.08 3.02 -1.79
CA LYS A 122 -11.81 3.78 -0.77
C LYS A 122 -11.54 5.27 -0.96
N ARG A 123 -12.59 6.09 -1.06
CA ARG A 123 -12.43 7.55 -1.12
C ARG A 123 -11.90 8.10 0.20
N GLU A 124 -10.93 8.98 0.11
CA GLU A 124 -10.39 9.74 1.24
C GLU A 124 -10.99 11.15 1.27
N ASP A 125 -11.27 11.63 2.47
CA ASP A 125 -11.83 12.97 2.66
C ASP A 125 -10.71 14.02 2.67
N LEU A 126 -10.74 14.92 1.68
CA LEU A 126 -9.83 16.04 1.57
C LEU A 126 -10.38 17.32 2.23
N SER A 127 -11.56 17.30 2.83
CA SER A 127 -12.11 18.47 3.53
C SER A 127 -11.16 18.93 4.65
N LEU A 128 -11.03 20.24 4.85
CA LEU A 128 -10.18 20.78 5.92
C LEU A 128 -10.78 20.57 7.32
N ASP A 129 -12.09 20.30 7.37
CA ASP A 129 -12.86 20.14 8.59
C ASP A 129 -12.81 18.69 9.12
N SER A 130 -12.41 17.73 8.28
CA SER A 130 -12.34 16.30 8.66
C SER A 130 -11.13 15.92 9.50
N VAL A 131 -10.37 16.89 10.00
CA VAL A 131 -9.43 16.64 11.10
C VAL A 131 -10.26 16.38 12.35
N ARG A 132 -10.84 15.19 12.44
CA ARG A 132 -11.17 14.59 13.73
C ARG A 132 -9.87 14.63 14.49
N HIS A 133 -9.84 15.47 15.54
CA HIS A 133 -8.92 15.28 16.63
C HIS A 133 -8.93 13.77 16.93
N ARG A 134 -7.89 13.04 16.52
CA ARG A 134 -7.51 11.83 17.23
C ARG A 134 -7.05 12.38 18.57
N SER A 135 -8.05 12.66 19.41
CA SER A 135 -7.88 13.15 20.76
C SER A 135 -6.79 12.29 21.34
N SER A 136 -5.72 12.95 21.76
CA SER A 136 -4.63 12.33 22.48
C SER A 136 -5.26 11.32 23.42
N ALA A 137 -4.93 10.04 23.26
CA ALA A 137 -5.40 9.01 24.17
C ALA A 137 -5.19 9.57 25.59
N ALA A 138 -6.28 9.69 26.35
CA ALA A 138 -6.26 10.30 27.67
C ALA A 138 -5.03 9.79 28.44
N PRO A 139 -4.28 10.66 29.14
CA PRO A 139 -3.06 10.25 29.83
C PRO A 139 -3.38 9.03 30.68
N ARG A 140 -2.79 7.89 30.31
CA ARG A 140 -2.99 6.63 31.01
C ARG A 140 -2.63 6.91 32.47
N ARG A 141 -3.64 6.84 33.35
CA ARG A 141 -3.45 7.01 34.80
C ARG A 141 -2.27 6.13 35.22
N PRO A 142 -1.29 6.66 35.97
CA PRO A 142 -0.16 5.87 36.43
C PRO A 142 -0.70 4.69 37.25
N ARG A 143 -0.44 3.46 36.78
CA ARG A 143 -0.69 2.24 37.54
C ARG A 143 0.19 2.29 38.78
N VAL A 144 -0.39 2.65 39.92
CA VAL A 144 0.26 2.53 41.23
C VAL A 144 0.53 1.05 41.47
N ARG A 145 1.79 0.66 41.32
CA ARG A 145 2.29 -0.69 41.60
C ARG A 145 2.27 -0.85 43.13
N ARG A 146 1.20 -1.42 43.69
CA ARG A 146 1.21 -1.87 45.08
C ARG A 146 2.17 -3.05 45.20
N LEU A 147 3.34 -2.81 45.79
CA LEU A 147 4.16 -3.87 46.36
C LEU A 147 3.35 -4.56 47.46
N ARG A 148 3.10 -5.85 47.30
CA ARG A 148 2.72 -6.72 48.40
C ARG A 148 3.72 -7.85 48.50
N THR A 149 4.26 -7.94 49.69
CA THR A 149 5.25 -8.89 50.20
C THR A 149 4.75 -10.33 50.15
N ALA A 150 5.73 -11.24 50.11
CA ALA A 150 5.66 -12.67 49.88
C ALA A 150 4.82 -13.51 50.87
N ARG A 151 4.50 -14.74 50.41
CA ARG A 151 4.73 -16.05 51.06
C ARG A 151 3.45 -16.90 51.22
N GLY A 152 3.44 -18.08 50.59
CA GLY A 152 2.49 -19.16 50.89
C GLY A 152 2.37 -20.19 49.76
N LYS A 153 2.64 -21.46 50.07
CA LYS A 153 2.77 -22.60 49.15
C LYS A 153 1.42 -23.32 48.91
N ASN A 154 1.33 -23.97 47.74
CA ASN A 154 0.50 -25.13 47.35
C ASN A 154 -1.04 -25.04 47.50
N GLN A 155 -1.76 -25.28 46.40
CA GLN A 155 -2.48 -26.55 46.13
C GLN A 155 -3.63 -26.36 45.11
N MET A 156 -3.71 -27.32 44.17
CA MET A 156 -4.83 -27.81 43.36
C MET A 156 -5.70 -26.87 42.51
N VAL A 157 -5.60 -27.12 41.20
CA VAL A 157 -6.64 -27.23 40.16
C VAL A 157 -8.07 -26.88 40.60
N GLU A 158 -8.60 -25.81 40.01
CA GLU A 158 -10.00 -25.76 39.55
C GLU A 158 -10.07 -24.89 38.28
N ASN A 159 -10.64 -25.48 37.24
CA ASN A 159 -10.94 -24.87 35.95
C ASN A 159 -12.13 -23.93 36.11
N ASP A 160 -11.90 -22.61 36.16
CA ASP A 160 -12.93 -21.63 35.79
C ASP A 160 -12.31 -20.25 35.60
N TRP A 161 -11.81 -19.96 34.39
CA TRP A 161 -11.56 -18.58 33.92
C TRP A 161 -11.19 -18.56 32.42
N ILE A 162 -12.16 -18.90 31.58
CA ILE A 162 -12.18 -18.52 30.15
C ILE A 162 -13.42 -17.65 29.94
N SER A 163 -13.32 -16.37 30.26
CA SER A 163 -14.18 -15.30 29.72
C SER A 163 -13.59 -13.95 30.14
N ASP A 164 -12.65 -13.42 29.35
CA ASP A 164 -12.37 -11.96 29.27
C ASP A 164 -11.22 -11.62 28.29
N VAL A 165 -11.20 -12.25 27.11
CA VAL A 165 -10.25 -11.87 26.03
C VAL A 165 -10.95 -11.50 24.70
N ASP A 166 -12.26 -11.70 24.55
CA ASP A 166 -12.94 -11.52 23.25
C ASP A 166 -13.39 -10.08 22.92
N ASP A 167 -13.34 -9.12 23.85
CA ASP A 167 -13.93 -7.80 23.60
C ASP A 167 -12.96 -6.70 23.12
N ARG A 168 -11.75 -7.04 22.63
CA ARG A 168 -10.78 -6.01 22.16
C ARG A 168 -10.17 -6.18 20.77
N HIS A 169 -10.57 -7.19 19.99
CA HIS A 169 -10.15 -7.33 18.60
C HIS A 169 -11.35 -7.41 17.63
N GLY A 170 -12.24 -6.41 17.73
CA GLY A 170 -13.35 -6.21 16.81
C GLY A 170 -12.96 -5.52 15.49
N VAL A 171 -11.95 -6.02 14.78
CA VAL A 171 -11.79 -5.92 13.31
C VAL A 171 -11.00 -7.17 12.91
N GLY A 172 -11.72 -8.16 12.41
CA GLY A 172 -11.37 -9.58 12.50
C GLY A 172 -10.17 -10.02 11.67
N GLU A 173 -9.36 -10.90 12.26
CA GLU A 173 -8.35 -11.73 11.57
C GLU A 173 -8.92 -12.40 10.30
N SER A 174 -10.22 -12.71 10.28
CA SER A 174 -10.91 -13.26 9.12
C SER A 174 -10.88 -12.37 7.87
N GLU A 175 -10.83 -11.04 8.01
CA GLU A 175 -10.72 -10.14 6.85
C GLU A 175 -9.29 -10.11 6.31
N ALA A 176 -8.30 -10.00 7.20
CA ALA A 176 -6.89 -10.05 6.83
C ALA A 176 -6.49 -11.39 6.19
N VAL A 177 -7.03 -12.51 6.69
CA VAL A 177 -6.81 -13.85 6.13
C VAL A 177 -7.50 -14.00 4.77
N ARG A 178 -8.73 -13.50 4.60
CA ARG A 178 -9.40 -13.47 3.29
C ARG A 178 -8.63 -12.61 2.28
N ASP A 179 -8.08 -11.48 2.72
CA ASP A 179 -7.25 -10.61 1.88
C ASP A 179 -5.95 -11.29 1.45
N GLN A 180 -5.29 -12.05 2.34
CA GLN A 180 -4.11 -12.84 1.99
C GLN A 180 -4.44 -13.97 1.01
N VAL A 181 -5.57 -14.66 1.18
CA VAL A 181 -6.01 -15.73 0.27
C VAL A 181 -6.40 -15.16 -1.11
N ALA A 182 -7.10 -14.04 -1.16
CA ALA A 182 -7.44 -13.37 -2.43
C ALA A 182 -6.18 -12.90 -3.17
N LEU A 183 -5.17 -12.39 -2.45
CA LEU A 183 -3.89 -12.03 -3.03
C LEU A 183 -3.13 -13.26 -3.58
N ALA A 184 -3.20 -14.39 -2.88
CA ALA A 184 -2.58 -15.64 -3.31
C ALA A 184 -3.23 -16.21 -4.58
N LEU A 185 -4.57 -16.18 -4.68
CA LEU A 185 -5.30 -16.64 -5.86
C LEU A 185 -5.03 -15.73 -7.08
N ALA A 186 -5.00 -14.41 -6.89
CA ALA A 186 -4.61 -13.48 -7.94
C ALA A 186 -3.14 -13.64 -8.36
N ALA A 187 -2.28 -14.14 -7.47
CA ALA A 187 -0.88 -14.38 -7.79
C ALA A 187 -0.71 -15.55 -8.78
N GLU A 188 -1.63 -16.51 -8.82
CA GLU A 188 -1.57 -17.67 -9.71
C GLU A 188 -1.90 -17.28 -11.16
N GLU A 189 -2.97 -16.52 -11.38
CA GLU A 189 -3.32 -15.99 -12.71
C GLU A 189 -2.22 -15.06 -13.27
N ILE A 190 -1.61 -14.27 -12.40
CA ILE A 190 -0.50 -13.39 -12.78
C ILE A 190 0.79 -14.18 -12.99
N ALA A 191 1.06 -15.24 -12.21
CA ALA A 191 2.19 -16.13 -12.46
C ALA A 191 2.06 -16.80 -13.83
N ASP A 192 0.85 -17.16 -14.26
CA ASP A 192 0.57 -17.66 -15.60
C ASP A 192 0.78 -16.59 -16.69
N ALA A 193 0.35 -15.35 -16.45
CA ALA A 193 0.63 -14.25 -17.37
C ALA A 193 2.14 -13.97 -17.49
N ILE A 194 2.86 -14.01 -16.37
CA ILE A 194 4.33 -13.84 -16.33
C ILE A 194 5.02 -15.01 -17.03
N ARG A 195 4.60 -16.26 -16.81
CA ARG A 195 5.13 -17.43 -17.55
C ARG A 195 4.93 -17.27 -19.05
N LYS A 196 3.74 -16.84 -19.49
CA LYS A 196 3.45 -16.55 -20.91
C LYS A 196 4.32 -15.41 -21.48
N LEU A 197 4.67 -14.42 -20.67
CA LEU A 197 5.58 -13.33 -21.06
C LEU A 197 7.05 -13.76 -21.05
N HIS A 198 7.44 -14.66 -20.15
CA HIS A 198 8.79 -15.20 -20.06
C HIS A 198 9.11 -16.10 -21.27
N VAL A 199 8.13 -16.86 -21.77
CA VAL A 199 8.22 -17.63 -23.03
C VAL A 199 8.44 -16.72 -24.26
N ARG A 200 8.23 -15.40 -24.13
CA ARG A 200 8.41 -14.41 -25.20
C ARG A 200 9.72 -13.60 -25.08
N ASP A 201 10.70 -14.06 -24.31
CA ASP A 201 12.04 -13.48 -24.16
C ASP A 201 12.11 -12.02 -23.63
N GLY A 202 11.03 -11.47 -23.08
CA GLY A 202 10.95 -10.03 -22.74
C GLY A 202 11.20 -9.63 -21.28
N ILE A 203 11.28 -10.60 -20.35
CA ILE A 203 11.25 -10.30 -18.90
C ILE A 203 12.64 -10.18 -18.26
N ASP A 204 13.64 -10.88 -18.77
CA ASP A 204 14.98 -10.93 -18.16
C ASP A 204 15.73 -9.59 -18.24
N ASP A 205 15.38 -8.75 -19.20
CA ASP A 205 15.91 -7.38 -19.33
C ASP A 205 15.39 -6.42 -18.24
N VAL A 206 14.27 -6.74 -17.58
CA VAL A 206 13.58 -5.83 -16.65
C VAL A 206 13.92 -6.11 -15.19
N PHE A 207 13.93 -7.39 -14.80
CA PHE A 207 14.09 -7.79 -13.41
C PHE A 207 15.48 -8.36 -13.09
N GLY A 208 16.36 -8.43 -14.10
CA GLY A 208 17.58 -9.24 -14.02
C GLY A 208 17.25 -10.73 -14.07
N LYS A 209 18.26 -11.57 -14.33
CA LYS A 209 18.09 -13.03 -14.33
C LYS A 209 17.48 -13.47 -12.99
N LEU A 210 16.24 -13.94 -13.03
CA LEU A 210 15.63 -14.60 -11.88
C LEU A 210 16.48 -15.84 -11.55
N PRO A 211 16.67 -16.17 -10.26
CA PRO A 211 17.32 -17.42 -9.90
C PRO A 211 16.51 -18.56 -10.53
N VAL A 212 17.18 -19.36 -11.37
CA VAL A 212 16.62 -20.58 -11.91
C VAL A 212 16.29 -21.46 -10.70
N VAL A 213 15.01 -21.56 -10.37
CA VAL A 213 14.55 -22.54 -9.39
C VAL A 213 14.84 -23.87 -10.06
N ALA A 214 15.87 -24.57 -9.61
CA ALA A 214 16.15 -25.92 -10.05
C ALA A 214 14.87 -26.71 -9.77
N ALA A 215 14.19 -27.14 -10.85
CA ALA A 215 13.14 -28.12 -10.72
C ALA A 215 13.84 -29.36 -10.18
N ASP A 216 13.46 -29.79 -8.97
CA ASP A 216 13.86 -31.07 -8.42
C ASP A 216 13.25 -32.15 -9.34
N GLU A 217 13.99 -32.56 -10.37
CA GLU A 217 13.65 -33.67 -11.28
C GLU A 217 14.09 -35.04 -10.71
N ASP A 218 14.51 -35.10 -9.45
CA ASP A 218 15.00 -36.33 -8.80
C ASP A 218 13.88 -37.13 -8.08
N GLU A 219 12.77 -37.46 -8.75
CA GLU A 219 11.80 -38.43 -8.17
C GLU A 219 11.00 -39.25 -9.20
N ALA A 220 11.60 -39.59 -10.36
CA ALA A 220 10.97 -40.48 -11.34
C ALA A 220 11.65 -41.85 -11.52
N ASP A 221 12.85 -42.08 -10.98
CA ASP A 221 13.60 -43.34 -11.17
C ASP A 221 13.58 -44.30 -9.95
N ARG A 222 12.59 -44.16 -9.07
CA ARG A 222 12.36 -45.11 -7.96
C ARG A 222 10.90 -45.53 -7.91
N LEU A 223 10.48 -46.43 -8.79
CA LEU A 223 9.47 -47.48 -8.55
C LEU A 223 9.37 -48.45 -9.73
#